data_AF-A0A5E4ITA1-F1
#
_entry.id   AF-A0A5E4ITA1-F1
#
_cell.length_a   1.000
_cell.length_b   1.000
_cell.length_c   1.000
_cell.angle_alpha   90.00
_cell.angle_beta   90.00
_cell.angle_gamma   90.00
#
_symmetry.space_group_name_H-M   'P 1'
#
loop_
_entity.id
_entity.type
_entity.pdbx_description
1 polymer ?
#
loop_
_entity_poly.entity_id
_entity_poly.type
_entity_poly.pdbx_seq_one_letter_code
_entity_poly.pdbx_strand_id
1 'polypeptide(L)' 'MGARPRKWKKRHHMRWKWIKKKRKRLKRKTKRRVGKL' A
#
# COMPACT_ATOMS: atom_id res chain seq x y z
N MET A 1 5.30 1.68 8.70
CA MET A 1 5.86 1.27 7.38
C MET A 1 7.07 2.16 7.09
N GLY A 2 8.25 1.80 7.59
CA GLY A 2 9.49 2.49 7.23
C GLY A 2 9.67 2.46 5.71
N ALA A 3 9.41 3.58 5.05
CA ALA A 3 9.49 3.63 3.60
C ALA A 3 10.94 3.89 3.22
N ARG A 4 11.58 2.93 2.53
CA ARG A 4 12.92 3.12 1.99
C ARG A 4 12.93 4.33 1.04
N PRO A 5 13.85 5.31 1.19
CA PRO A 5 13.93 6.50 0.34
C PRO A 5 13.98 6.19 -1.16
N ARG A 6 14.56 5.04 -1.55
CA ARG A 6 14.58 4.55 -2.94
C ARG A 6 13.20 4.43 -3.59
N LYS A 7 12.13 4.19 -2.81
CA LYS A 7 10.76 4.08 -3.33
C LYS A 7 10.15 5.44 -3.68
N TRP A 8 10.77 6.54 -3.29
CA TRP A 8 10.30 7.89 -3.65
C TRP A 8 10.82 8.32 -5.02
N LYS A 9 11.97 7.77 -5.45
CA LYS A 9 12.54 8.02 -6.78
C LYS A 9 11.67 7.34 -7.84
N LYS A 10 10.78 8.07 -8.52
CA LYS A 10 9.80 7.55 -9.49
C LYS A 10 10.44 7.02 -10.79
N ARG A 11 11.17 5.90 -10.72
CA ARG A 11 11.80 5.22 -11.86
C ARG A 11 11.05 3.92 -12.20
N HIS A 12 10.21 3.94 -13.23
CA HIS A 12 9.37 2.81 -13.69
C HIS A 12 8.42 2.20 -12.63
N HIS A 13 7.97 3.00 -11.67
CA HIS A 13 6.92 2.62 -10.74
C HIS A 13 5.98 3.77 -10.46
N MET A 14 4.75 3.43 -10.04
CA MET A 14 3.79 4.42 -9.59
C MET A 14 4.33 5.18 -8.37
N ARG A 15 3.91 6.44 -8.23
CA ARG A 15 4.26 7.28 -7.08
C ARG A 15 3.97 6.54 -5.78
N TRP A 16 4.94 6.51 -4.87
CA TRP A 16 4.85 5.78 -3.60
C TRP A 16 3.58 6.07 -2.78
N LYS A 17 3.08 7.32 -2.84
CA LYS A 17 1.81 7.73 -2.22
C LYS A 17 0.64 6.83 -2.66
N TRP A 18 0.53 6.55 -3.96
CA TRP A 18 -0.54 5.73 -4.52
C TRP A 18 -0.36 4.25 -4.22
N ILE A 19 0.88 3.74 -4.27
CA ILE A 19 1.20 2.36 -3.85
C ILE A 19 0.80 2.16 -2.37
N LYS A 20 1.13 3.12 -1.51
CA LYS A 20 0.76 3.09 -0.09
C LYS A 20 -0.77 3.11 0.10
N LYS A 21 -1.50 3.94 -0.66
CA LYS A 21 -2.97 3.99 -0.63
C LYS A 21 -3.61 2.67 -1.06
N LYS A 22 -3.14 2.07 -2.16
CA LYS A 22 -3.61 0.75 -2.66
C LYS A 22 -3.39 -0.36 -1.62
N ARG A 23 -2.18 -0.43 -1.03
CA ARG A 23 -1.86 -1.41 0.03
C ARG A 23 -2.76 -1.26 1.26
N LYS A 24 -3.00 -0.02 1.73
CA LYS A 24 -3.90 0.22 2.87
C LYS A 24 -5.34 -0.21 2.58
N ARG A 25 -5.86 0.04 1.36
CA ARG A 25 -7.20 -0.41 0.95
C ARG A 25 -7.32 -1.93 0.96
N LEU A 26 -6.33 -2.63 0.39
CA LEU A 26 -6.31 -4.10 0.40
C LEU A 26 -6.29 -4.65 1.83
N LYS A 27 -5.41 -4.14 2.70
CA LYS A 27 -5.37 -4.58 4.12
C LYS A 27 -6.71 -4.40 4.84
N ARG A 28 -7.42 -3.28 4.59
CA ARG A 28 -8.77 -3.05 5.14
C ARG A 28 -9.80 -4.03 4.57
N LYS A 29 -9.76 -4.31 3.27
CA LYS A 29 -10.65 -5.30 2.62
C LYS A 29 -10.41 -6.70 3.20
N THR A 30 -9.15 -7.12 3.33
CA THR A 30 -8.81 -8.40 3.95
C THR A 30 -9.27 -8.47 5.40
N LYS A 31 -9.02 -7.43 6.23
CA LYS A 31 -9.51 -7.39 7.61
C LYS A 31 -11.05 -7.52 7.69
N ARG A 32 -11.78 -6.82 6.81
CA ARG A 32 -13.25 -6.92 6.72
C ARG A 32 -13.73 -8.30 6.28
N ARG A 33 -12.97 -9.00 5.44
CA ARG A 33 -13.32 -10.36 5.01
C ARG A 33 -13.06 -11.37 6.14
N VAL A 34 -11.92 -11.26 6.83
CA VAL A 34 -11.57 -12.15 7.95
C VAL A 34 -12.48 -11.93 9.15
N GLY A 35 -12.80 -10.69 9.53
CA GLY A 35 -13.73 -10.41 10.64
C GLY A 35 -15.22 -10.50 10.28
N LYS A 36 -15.56 -11.09 9.13
CA LYS A 36 -16.92 -11.46 8.74
C LYS A 36 -17.13 -12.99 8.76
N LEU A 37 -16.07 -13.75 9.01
CA LEU A 37 -16.11 -15.15 9.43
C LEU A 37 -16.16 -15.17 10.95
#